data_AF-A0A8H5VQM1-F1
#
_entry.id   AF-A0A8H5VQM1-F1
#
_cell.length_a   1.000
_cell.length_b   1.000
_cell.length_c   1.000
_cell.angle_alpha   90.00
_cell.angle_beta   90.00
_cell.angle_gamma   90.00
#
_symmetry.space_group_name_H-M   'P 1'
#
loop_
_entity.id
_entity.type
_entity.pdbx_description
1 polymer ?
#
loop_
_entity_poly.entity_id
_entity_poly.type
_entity_poly.pdbx_seq_one_letter_code
_entity_poly.pdbx_strand_id
1 'polypeptide(L)'
;MEHLHRPRADLVRVVGDDVVTQDHAHSFKIRYLYDKDFEYDGSRFSDFAEKFIETGGKATRLAPYLQAWLFFGLMNEIFGHICGIEFDWRDFIQIEEGRDYAVVTTLKLEMLIYLWLAREADEPAAEKFERLNQIVRVLVTADGVVSEIRHLPLPITAETNLDDPGAPGYPTMAAQFVPIAGADSEPLFRVDRASTHERLLNKVEFPSSYHSDPIVSQLLARAGYCPYQVETCDREYLSQGDLGLRWYFTFLDRRGIPGDHSKCTTEKCVGYQMDESTYETKHLFDRDCDCEFISLSHGFEVNLVLSCVRRGGTPLIRIDWPFFRIFQMGVDDGPTPPYVAISHVWSEGMGNPRENALPRCQLSNLQYSAGQSCPDLDNVHFWIDTLCIPVGHEEERKREIKKMASIYSGAEKVVVLDKSLMQTMSNTQRDELLIRIWRSPWASRLWTLQEGRLSKSLSFYFADKFYELKHVGLEMEMYWHKSLYYYTDIPTWIDRYEKSRDPACSRMIELGAKLGDPESIEAWEKIQKLPSLPARK
;
A
#
# COMPACT_ATOMS: atom_id res chain seq x y z
N MET A 1 37.47 -3.77 -36.72
CA MET A 1 36.18 -3.18 -37.15
C MET A 1 35.78 -3.95 -38.40
N GLU A 2 34.51 -4.36 -38.50
CA GLU A 2 33.99 -5.53 -39.27
C GLU A 2 34.20 -6.83 -38.47
N HIS A 3 33.19 -7.62 -38.08
CA HIS A 3 31.91 -7.94 -38.73
C HIS A 3 30.73 -7.97 -37.72
N LEU A 4 29.71 -7.14 -37.98
CA LEU A 4 28.40 -7.22 -37.35
C LEU A 4 27.46 -7.97 -38.29
N HIS A 5 27.30 -9.27 -38.09
CA HIS A 5 26.12 -10.00 -38.57
C HIS A 5 25.14 -10.15 -37.42
N ARG A 6 24.19 -9.21 -37.34
CA ARG A 6 22.98 -9.32 -36.51
C ARG A 6 22.16 -10.52 -36.98
N PRO A 7 21.67 -11.39 -36.08
CA PRO A 7 20.53 -12.24 -36.38
C PRO A 7 19.24 -11.41 -36.48
N ARG A 8 18.33 -11.90 -37.32
CA ARG A 8 17.10 -11.28 -37.81
C ARG A 8 16.07 -10.95 -36.72
N ALA A 9 15.51 -9.75 -36.78
CA ALA A 9 14.53 -9.17 -35.86
C ALA A 9 13.07 -9.46 -36.30
N ASP A 10 12.80 -10.67 -36.80
CA ASP A 10 11.61 -10.91 -37.65
C ASP A 10 10.48 -11.70 -36.96
N LEU A 11 10.50 -11.86 -35.63
CA LEU A 11 9.49 -12.63 -34.90
C LEU A 11 8.72 -11.86 -33.80
N VAL A 12 8.90 -10.54 -33.70
CA VAL A 12 8.03 -9.70 -32.85
C VAL A 12 6.76 -9.35 -33.65
N ARG A 13 5.76 -10.23 -33.62
CA ARG A 13 4.40 -9.84 -33.99
C ARG A 13 3.90 -8.85 -32.94
N VAL A 14 3.89 -7.58 -33.33
CA VAL A 14 3.22 -6.48 -32.62
C VAL A 14 1.77 -6.87 -32.38
N VAL A 15 1.41 -7.09 -31.11
CA VAL A 15 0.02 -7.19 -30.64
C VAL A 15 -0.25 -5.95 -29.82
N GLY A 16 -1.01 -5.01 -30.40
CA GLY A 16 -1.63 -3.89 -29.70
C GLY A 16 -0.82 -2.60 -29.66
N ASP A 17 -1.44 -1.50 -30.09
CA ASP A 17 -0.92 -0.13 -30.14
C ASP A 17 -0.77 0.54 -28.75
N ASP A 18 -0.14 -0.14 -27.79
CA ASP A 18 0.32 0.52 -26.56
C ASP A 18 1.81 0.82 -26.71
N VAL A 19 2.09 1.95 -27.35
CA VAL A 19 3.40 2.60 -27.30
C VAL A 19 3.75 2.77 -25.83
N VAL A 20 4.76 2.03 -25.37
CA VAL A 20 5.37 2.13 -24.04
C VAL A 20 5.94 3.54 -23.88
N THR A 21 5.09 4.49 -23.52
CA THR A 21 5.47 5.75 -22.89
C THR A 21 5.36 5.53 -21.39
N GLN A 22 6.36 4.87 -20.80
CA GLN A 22 6.46 4.75 -19.35
C GLN A 22 7.54 5.71 -18.85
N ASP A 23 7.12 6.71 -18.08
CA ASP A 23 7.98 7.38 -17.11
C ASP A 23 8.67 6.31 -16.26
N HIS A 24 10.00 6.18 -16.39
CA HIS A 24 10.82 5.12 -15.80
C HIS A 24 11.07 5.30 -14.28
N ALA A 25 10.04 5.67 -13.52
CA ALA A 25 10.13 5.92 -12.08
C ALA A 25 10.39 4.66 -11.22
N HIS A 26 10.39 3.46 -11.83
CA HIS A 26 10.42 2.18 -11.11
C HIS A 26 11.67 1.32 -11.34
N SER A 27 12.65 1.79 -12.12
CA SER A 27 13.92 1.05 -12.23
C SER A 27 14.73 1.22 -10.94
N PHE A 28 15.02 0.13 -10.26
CA PHE A 28 15.92 0.12 -9.12
C PHE A 28 17.31 0.49 -9.58
N LYS A 29 17.96 1.47 -8.93
CA LYS A 29 19.30 1.93 -9.26
C LYS A 29 20.17 1.95 -8.02
N ILE A 30 21.26 1.18 -8.02
CA ILE A 30 22.26 1.18 -6.94
C ILE A 30 23.64 1.48 -7.49
N ARG A 31 24.54 2.10 -6.73
CA ARG A 31 25.90 2.35 -7.20
C ARG A 31 26.61 1.03 -7.53
N TYR A 32 27.32 1.02 -8.64
CA TYR A 32 28.19 -0.07 -9.03
C TYR A 32 29.48 0.01 -8.19
N LEU A 33 29.72 -1.02 -7.34
CA LEU A 33 30.70 -0.98 -6.23
C LEU A 33 32.13 -1.36 -6.62
N TYR A 34 32.54 -1.04 -7.84
CA TYR A 34 33.73 -1.56 -8.51
C TYR A 34 35.09 -1.42 -7.80
N ASP A 35 35.93 -2.47 -7.95
CA ASP A 35 37.35 -2.39 -8.30
C ASP A 35 37.72 -3.51 -9.33
N LYS A 36 38.91 -3.43 -9.98
CA LYS A 36 39.40 -4.40 -11.02
C LYS A 36 39.49 -5.86 -10.54
N ASP A 37 39.53 -6.08 -9.23
CA ASP A 37 39.71 -7.38 -8.62
C ASP A 37 38.36 -8.10 -8.40
N PHE A 38 37.22 -7.43 -8.63
CA PHE A 38 35.86 -7.97 -8.37
C PHE A 38 34.86 -7.79 -9.53
N GLU A 39 35.31 -7.64 -10.77
CA GLU A 39 34.43 -7.68 -11.94
C GLU A 39 33.77 -9.07 -12.07
N TYR A 40 32.48 -9.13 -12.40
CA TYR A 40 31.83 -10.42 -12.66
C TYR A 40 32.46 -11.04 -13.92
N ASP A 41 33.10 -12.18 -13.75
CA ASP A 41 33.91 -12.83 -14.78
C ASP A 41 33.16 -13.91 -15.56
N GLY A 42 31.83 -14.00 -15.37
CA GLY A 42 30.97 -14.97 -16.07
C GLY A 42 30.99 -16.38 -15.49
N SER A 43 31.57 -16.58 -14.29
CA SER A 43 31.56 -17.89 -13.62
C SER A 43 30.21 -18.24 -12.99
N ARG A 44 30.00 -19.52 -12.66
CA ARG A 44 28.70 -20.06 -12.26
C ARG A 44 28.33 -19.70 -10.84
N PHE A 45 27.05 -19.52 -10.57
CA PHE A 45 26.58 -19.19 -9.22
C PHE A 45 27.02 -20.23 -8.16
N SER A 46 27.18 -21.49 -8.55
CA SER A 46 27.72 -22.56 -7.70
C SER A 46 29.13 -22.29 -7.17
N ASP A 47 29.93 -21.50 -7.89
CA ASP A 47 31.34 -21.24 -7.58
C ASP A 47 31.48 -20.15 -6.49
N PHE A 48 30.35 -19.57 -6.04
CA PHE A 48 30.27 -18.52 -5.04
C PHE A 48 31.01 -18.86 -3.74
N ALA A 49 30.92 -20.09 -3.24
CA ALA A 49 31.54 -20.46 -1.97
C ALA A 49 33.08 -20.53 -2.10
N GLU A 50 33.57 -21.07 -3.21
CA GLU A 50 35.01 -21.21 -3.48
C GLU A 50 35.66 -19.84 -3.65
N LYS A 51 35.06 -18.98 -4.47
CA LYS A 51 35.58 -17.63 -4.70
C LYS A 51 35.50 -16.72 -3.48
N PHE A 52 34.52 -16.92 -2.60
CA PHE A 52 34.44 -16.16 -1.35
C PHE A 52 35.68 -16.42 -0.48
N ILE A 53 36.10 -17.68 -0.40
CA ILE A 53 37.31 -18.10 0.32
C ILE A 53 38.56 -17.44 -0.31
N GLU A 54 38.63 -17.34 -1.64
CA GLU A 54 39.73 -16.67 -2.36
C GLU A 54 39.84 -15.18 -2.04
N THR A 55 38.74 -14.50 -1.69
CA THR A 55 38.76 -13.07 -1.34
C THR A 55 39.41 -12.77 0.02
N GLY A 56 39.65 -13.78 0.85
CA GLY A 56 40.26 -13.65 2.17
C GLY A 56 39.35 -13.03 3.25
N GLY A 57 38.02 -13.02 3.03
CA GLY A 57 37.01 -12.74 4.07
C GLY A 57 37.00 -11.30 4.64
N LYS A 58 37.52 -10.31 3.90
CA LYS A 58 37.60 -8.92 4.39
C LYS A 58 36.31 -8.14 4.10
N ALA A 59 35.74 -7.51 5.12
CA ALA A 59 34.47 -6.77 5.04
C ALA A 59 34.42 -5.65 3.98
N THR A 60 35.57 -5.08 3.58
CA THR A 60 35.64 -4.08 2.49
C THR A 60 35.55 -4.69 1.09
N ARG A 61 35.83 -5.99 0.93
CA ARG A 61 35.77 -6.74 -0.33
C ARG A 61 34.48 -7.56 -0.48
N LEU A 62 33.81 -7.78 0.64
CA LEU A 62 32.55 -8.51 0.68
C LEU A 62 31.46 -7.82 -0.15
N ALA A 63 31.47 -6.48 -0.17
CA ALA A 63 30.42 -5.73 -0.82
C ALA A 63 30.41 -5.82 -2.36
N PRO A 64 31.52 -5.49 -3.04
CA PRO A 64 31.65 -5.70 -4.49
C PRO A 64 31.43 -7.17 -4.88
N TYR A 65 31.93 -8.09 -4.04
CA TYR A 65 31.80 -9.53 -4.25
C TYR A 65 30.34 -10.00 -4.26
N LEU A 66 29.53 -9.61 -3.27
CA LEU A 66 28.11 -9.98 -3.25
C LEU A 66 27.33 -9.33 -4.40
N GLN A 67 27.66 -8.10 -4.81
CA GLN A 67 27.02 -7.47 -5.99
C GLN A 67 27.38 -8.20 -7.28
N ALA A 68 28.63 -8.60 -7.47
CA ALA A 68 29.04 -9.41 -8.61
C ALA A 68 28.23 -10.71 -8.70
N TRP A 69 28.08 -11.39 -7.57
CA TRP A 69 27.62 -12.77 -7.53
C TRP A 69 26.13 -12.95 -7.24
N LEU A 70 25.59 -12.28 -6.24
CA LEU A 70 24.18 -12.38 -5.86
C LEU A 70 23.26 -11.60 -6.81
N PHE A 71 23.79 -10.65 -7.59
CA PHE A 71 23.01 -9.97 -8.62
C PHE A 71 23.34 -10.50 -10.02
N PHE A 72 24.54 -10.22 -10.55
CA PHE A 72 24.86 -10.60 -11.94
C PHE A 72 25.04 -12.11 -12.11
N GLY A 73 25.75 -12.77 -11.20
CA GLY A 73 25.92 -14.23 -11.22
C GLY A 73 24.59 -14.98 -11.10
N LEU A 74 23.72 -14.54 -10.19
CA LEU A 74 22.38 -15.11 -10.04
C LEU A 74 21.53 -14.97 -11.30
N MET A 75 21.50 -13.77 -11.90
CA MET A 75 20.76 -13.54 -13.15
C MET A 75 21.35 -14.33 -14.32
N ASN A 76 22.67 -14.45 -14.42
CA ASN A 76 23.31 -15.24 -15.46
C ASN A 76 23.03 -16.73 -15.31
N GLU A 77 23.01 -17.27 -14.09
CA GLU A 77 22.66 -18.66 -13.85
C GLU A 77 21.20 -18.93 -14.27
N ILE A 78 20.27 -18.06 -13.87
CA ILE A 78 18.85 -18.20 -14.21
C ILE A 78 18.63 -17.99 -15.71
N PHE A 79 18.90 -16.80 -16.23
CA PHE A 79 18.55 -16.44 -17.60
C PHE A 79 19.53 -17.02 -18.61
N GLY A 80 20.83 -16.91 -18.36
CA GLY A 80 21.89 -17.37 -19.25
C GLY A 80 22.00 -18.88 -19.32
N HIS A 81 22.18 -19.54 -18.18
CA HIS A 81 22.48 -20.97 -18.13
C HIS A 81 21.23 -21.86 -18.13
N ILE A 82 20.25 -21.58 -17.27
CA ILE A 82 19.04 -22.43 -17.14
C ILE A 82 18.05 -22.13 -18.26
N CYS A 83 17.71 -20.86 -18.46
CA CYS A 83 16.75 -20.43 -19.48
C CYS A 83 17.38 -20.25 -20.86
N GLY A 84 18.70 -20.37 -21.02
CA GLY A 84 19.40 -20.26 -22.31
C GLY A 84 19.09 -18.98 -23.09
N ILE A 85 18.87 -17.88 -22.39
CA ILE A 85 18.62 -16.54 -22.94
C ILE A 85 19.96 -15.81 -22.99
N GLU A 86 20.22 -15.07 -24.05
CA GLU A 86 21.42 -14.24 -24.13
C GLU A 86 21.44 -13.22 -22.99
N PHE A 87 22.49 -13.26 -22.17
CA PHE A 87 22.65 -12.43 -20.98
C PHE A 87 24.02 -11.75 -21.00
N ASP A 88 24.03 -10.42 -21.03
CA ASP A 88 25.22 -9.61 -20.74
C ASP A 88 24.95 -8.79 -19.46
N TRP A 89 25.73 -9.05 -18.42
CA TRP A 89 25.62 -8.35 -17.15
C TRP A 89 25.88 -6.84 -17.29
N ARG A 90 26.60 -6.41 -18.32
CA ARG A 90 26.88 -4.98 -18.59
C ARG A 90 25.63 -4.21 -18.99
N ASP A 91 24.61 -4.87 -19.52
CA ASP A 91 23.33 -4.23 -19.86
C ASP A 91 22.60 -3.71 -18.62
N PHE A 92 22.98 -4.19 -17.44
CA PHE A 92 22.46 -3.78 -16.16
C PHE A 92 23.29 -2.66 -15.53
N ILE A 93 24.26 -2.05 -16.25
CA ILE A 93 25.09 -0.95 -15.75
C ILE A 93 24.84 0.31 -16.58
N GLN A 94 24.58 1.42 -15.90
CA GLN A 94 24.34 2.73 -16.50
C GLN A 94 25.29 3.78 -15.92
N ILE A 95 25.73 4.72 -16.76
CA ILE A 95 26.43 5.92 -16.34
C ILE A 95 25.43 7.07 -16.48
N GLU A 96 25.16 7.77 -15.38
CA GLU A 96 24.22 8.90 -15.36
C GLU A 96 24.98 10.22 -15.49
N GLU A 97 24.44 11.16 -16.28
CA GLU A 97 24.98 12.51 -16.37
C GLU A 97 24.95 13.20 -15.00
N GLY A 98 26.10 13.73 -14.58
CA GLY A 98 26.25 14.41 -13.29
C GLY A 98 26.68 13.53 -12.12
N ARG A 99 26.81 12.21 -12.29
CA ARG A 99 27.44 11.31 -11.31
C ARG A 99 28.87 10.98 -11.69
N ASP A 100 29.74 10.86 -10.70
CA ASP A 100 31.13 10.41 -10.85
C ASP A 100 31.26 8.87 -10.78
N TYR A 101 30.13 8.16 -10.74
CA TYR A 101 30.07 6.70 -10.64
C TYR A 101 28.96 6.10 -11.52
N ALA A 102 29.13 4.83 -11.89
CA ALA A 102 28.10 4.04 -12.56
C ALA A 102 27.09 3.44 -11.57
N VAL A 103 25.90 3.10 -12.05
CA VAL A 103 24.82 2.46 -11.28
C VAL A 103 24.42 1.13 -11.92
N VAL A 104 24.11 0.14 -11.10
CA VAL A 104 23.42 -1.09 -11.47
C VAL A 104 21.92 -0.81 -11.53
N THR A 105 21.24 -1.26 -12.58
CA THR A 105 19.81 -1.03 -12.82
C THR A 105 19.06 -2.32 -13.09
N THR A 106 17.78 -2.42 -12.67
CA THR A 106 16.90 -3.54 -13.03
C THR A 106 16.06 -3.31 -14.29
N LEU A 107 16.28 -2.21 -15.03
CA LEU A 107 15.46 -1.84 -16.19
C LEU A 107 15.35 -2.95 -17.26
N LYS A 108 16.40 -3.75 -17.44
CA LYS A 108 16.44 -4.84 -18.42
C LYS A 108 15.86 -6.16 -17.91
N LEU A 109 15.55 -6.25 -16.62
CA LEU A 109 15.05 -7.48 -16.00
C LEU A 109 13.69 -7.88 -16.57
N GLU A 110 12.78 -6.92 -16.74
CA GLU A 110 11.45 -7.15 -17.31
C GLU A 110 11.52 -7.78 -18.71
N MET A 111 12.45 -7.29 -19.54
CA MET A 111 12.70 -7.86 -20.86
C MET A 111 13.17 -9.32 -20.79
N LEU A 112 14.06 -9.67 -19.86
CA LEU A 112 14.52 -11.05 -19.68
C LEU A 112 13.36 -11.97 -19.23
N ILE A 113 12.46 -11.46 -18.37
CA ILE A 113 11.25 -12.18 -17.95
C ILE A 113 10.34 -12.44 -19.15
N TYR A 114 10.10 -11.44 -20.00
CA TYR A 114 9.30 -11.63 -21.21
C TYR A 114 9.92 -12.61 -22.20
N LEU A 115 11.25 -12.58 -22.38
CA LEU A 115 11.96 -13.54 -23.22
C LEU A 115 11.84 -14.96 -22.66
N TRP A 116 11.91 -15.12 -21.34
CA TRP A 116 11.70 -16.41 -20.71
C TRP A 116 10.27 -16.91 -20.91
N LEU A 117 9.25 -16.06 -20.67
CA LEU A 117 7.86 -16.41 -20.91
C LEU A 117 7.60 -16.82 -22.37
N ALA A 118 8.20 -16.10 -23.32
CA ALA A 118 8.10 -16.42 -24.74
C ALA A 118 8.77 -17.76 -25.07
N ARG A 119 9.95 -18.03 -24.51
CA ARG A 119 10.63 -19.33 -24.65
C ARG A 119 9.77 -20.47 -24.10
N GLU A 120 9.18 -20.28 -22.93
CA GLU A 120 8.36 -21.31 -22.29
C GLU A 120 7.00 -21.51 -22.96
N ALA A 121 6.54 -20.64 -23.87
CA ALA A 121 5.19 -20.70 -24.41
C ALA A 121 4.86 -22.07 -25.05
N ASP A 122 5.77 -22.58 -25.87
CA ASP A 122 5.56 -23.80 -26.67
C ASP A 122 6.28 -25.05 -26.11
N GLU A 123 6.93 -24.91 -24.96
CA GLU A 123 7.73 -25.99 -24.36
C GLU A 123 6.87 -27.08 -23.67
N PRO A 124 7.33 -28.34 -23.59
CA PRO A 124 6.61 -29.39 -22.87
C PRO A 124 6.55 -29.11 -21.36
N ALA A 125 5.41 -29.40 -20.71
CA ALA A 125 5.21 -29.14 -19.28
C ALA A 125 6.30 -29.75 -18.37
N ALA A 126 6.79 -30.94 -18.70
CA ALA A 126 7.88 -31.59 -17.97
C ALA A 126 9.19 -30.80 -18.02
N GLU A 127 9.50 -30.18 -19.16
CA GLU A 127 10.71 -29.36 -19.32
C GLU A 127 10.59 -28.01 -18.60
N LYS A 128 9.40 -27.39 -18.65
CA LYS A 128 9.13 -26.18 -17.85
C LYS A 128 9.30 -26.45 -16.36
N PHE A 129 8.82 -27.61 -15.91
CA PHE A 129 8.90 -28.03 -14.52
C PHE A 129 10.35 -28.28 -14.07
N GLU A 130 11.15 -28.97 -14.89
CA GLU A 130 12.56 -29.22 -14.59
C GLU A 130 13.38 -27.92 -14.54
N ARG A 131 13.22 -27.03 -15.53
CA ARG A 131 13.88 -25.72 -15.52
C ARG A 131 13.50 -24.92 -14.28
N LEU A 132 12.23 -24.93 -13.90
CA LEU A 132 11.83 -24.24 -12.69
C LEU A 132 12.47 -24.82 -11.43
N ASN A 133 12.54 -26.15 -11.29
CA ASN A 133 13.20 -26.76 -10.14
C ASN A 133 14.66 -26.33 -10.03
N GLN A 134 15.35 -26.17 -11.16
CA GLN A 134 16.72 -25.65 -11.20
C GLN A 134 16.77 -24.19 -10.72
N ILE A 135 15.88 -23.33 -11.22
CA ILE A 135 15.77 -21.93 -10.79
C ILE A 135 15.51 -21.84 -9.28
N VAL A 136 14.54 -22.60 -8.76
CA VAL A 136 14.20 -22.62 -7.33
C VAL A 136 15.40 -23.03 -6.48
N ARG A 137 16.17 -24.05 -6.89
CA ARG A 137 17.38 -24.44 -6.15
C ARG A 137 18.43 -23.34 -6.10
N VAL A 138 18.63 -22.62 -7.20
CA VAL A 138 19.57 -21.49 -7.26
C VAL A 138 19.09 -20.37 -6.33
N LEU A 139 17.80 -20.03 -6.38
CA LEU A 139 17.21 -19.01 -5.51
C LEU A 139 17.28 -19.38 -4.02
N VAL A 140 16.99 -20.63 -3.66
CA VAL A 140 17.13 -21.12 -2.27
C VAL A 140 18.58 -21.03 -1.80
N THR A 141 19.54 -21.31 -2.69
CA THR A 141 20.97 -21.18 -2.38
C THR A 141 21.35 -19.72 -2.17
N ALA A 142 20.89 -18.82 -3.03
CA ALA A 142 21.11 -17.39 -2.90
C ALA A 142 20.49 -16.83 -1.61
N ASP A 143 19.27 -17.26 -1.27
CA ASP A 143 18.61 -16.88 -0.03
C ASP A 143 19.39 -17.35 1.19
N GLY A 144 19.90 -18.59 1.19
CA GLY A 144 20.75 -19.11 2.26
C GLY A 144 21.97 -18.23 2.50
N VAL A 145 22.63 -17.79 1.42
CA VAL A 145 23.75 -16.84 1.51
C VAL A 145 23.28 -15.50 2.11
N VAL A 146 22.19 -14.92 1.62
CA VAL A 146 21.66 -13.64 2.13
C VAL A 146 21.19 -13.77 3.59
N SER A 147 20.68 -14.93 4.00
CA SER A 147 20.24 -15.20 5.38
C SER A 147 21.40 -15.17 6.38
N GLU A 148 22.51 -15.87 6.08
CA GLU A 148 23.72 -15.85 6.92
C GLU A 148 24.29 -14.43 7.07
N ILE A 149 24.18 -13.65 6.00
CA ILE A 149 24.58 -12.26 5.91
C ILE A 149 23.70 -11.36 6.79
N ARG A 150 22.38 -11.60 6.82
CA ARG A 150 21.39 -10.82 7.59
C ARG A 150 21.60 -10.90 9.10
N HIS A 151 22.26 -11.94 9.61
CA HIS A 151 22.55 -12.11 11.02
C HIS A 151 23.78 -11.35 11.52
N LEU A 152 24.51 -10.64 10.64
CA LEU A 152 25.64 -9.82 11.06
C LEU A 152 25.16 -8.56 11.80
N PRO A 153 25.60 -8.34 13.06
CA PRO A 153 25.07 -7.28 13.92
C PRO A 153 25.61 -5.91 13.48
N LEU A 154 24.85 -5.17 12.67
CA LEU A 154 25.24 -3.82 12.27
C LEU A 154 24.03 -2.86 12.27
N PRO A 155 24.00 -1.86 13.18
CA PRO A 155 22.93 -0.88 13.21
C PRO A 155 23.05 0.15 12.07
N ILE A 156 21.97 0.39 11.35
CA ILE A 156 21.75 1.54 10.46
C ILE A 156 21.42 2.74 11.36
N THR A 157 22.30 3.72 11.38
CA THR A 157 22.13 4.97 12.13
C THR A 157 21.69 6.10 11.21
N ALA A 158 21.30 7.25 11.78
CA ALA A 158 20.98 8.44 10.99
C ALA A 158 22.18 8.94 10.15
N GLU A 159 23.40 8.67 10.63
CA GLU A 159 24.67 9.01 9.97
C GLU A 159 25.05 8.00 8.87
N THR A 160 24.43 6.81 8.86
CA THR A 160 24.61 5.85 7.77
C THR A 160 24.10 6.49 6.49
N ASN A 161 25.00 6.74 5.55
CA ASN A 161 24.63 7.25 4.25
C ASN A 161 24.30 6.05 3.34
N LEU A 162 23.01 5.85 3.06
CA LEU A 162 22.52 4.77 2.19
C LEU A 162 22.88 5.01 0.71
N ASP A 163 23.25 6.23 0.36
CA ASP A 163 23.69 6.64 -0.98
C ASP A 163 25.23 6.68 -1.09
N ASP A 164 25.96 6.58 0.02
CA ASP A 164 27.43 6.46 0.07
C ASP A 164 27.82 5.02 0.43
N PRO A 165 28.11 4.19 -0.57
CA PRO A 165 28.54 2.82 -0.34
C PRO A 165 30.00 2.70 0.13
N GLY A 166 30.73 3.81 0.28
CA GLY A 166 32.01 3.87 0.98
C GLY A 166 31.88 4.08 2.48
N ALA A 167 30.66 4.35 2.98
CA ALA A 167 30.37 4.35 4.41
C ALA A 167 30.68 2.94 4.99
N PRO A 168 31.08 2.82 6.27
CA PRO A 168 31.57 1.55 6.85
C PRO A 168 30.58 0.36 6.87
N GLY A 169 29.44 0.43 6.20
CA GLY A 169 28.27 -0.37 6.46
C GLY A 169 27.86 -1.29 5.33
N TYR A 170 28.29 -2.54 5.41
CA TYR A 170 27.56 -3.72 4.95
C TYR A 170 26.01 -3.64 5.02
N PRO A 171 25.39 -2.90 5.97
CA PRO A 171 23.96 -2.56 5.96
C PRO A 171 23.40 -1.92 4.68
N THR A 172 24.11 -0.97 4.04
CA THR A 172 23.65 -0.32 2.79
C THR A 172 23.54 -1.34 1.66
N MET A 173 24.48 -2.27 1.66
CA MET A 173 24.56 -3.40 0.75
C MET A 173 23.46 -4.43 1.01
N ALA A 174 23.32 -4.91 2.24
CA ALA A 174 22.31 -5.90 2.59
C ALA A 174 20.88 -5.36 2.37
N ALA A 175 20.64 -4.07 2.66
CA ALA A 175 19.43 -3.35 2.25
C ALA A 175 19.18 -3.46 0.74
N GLN A 176 20.23 -3.34 -0.09
CA GLN A 176 20.12 -3.42 -1.54
C GLN A 176 19.98 -4.85 -2.10
N PHE A 177 20.28 -5.91 -1.32
CA PHE A 177 20.04 -7.33 -1.71
C PHE A 177 18.73 -7.90 -1.20
N VAL A 178 18.13 -7.31 -0.16
CA VAL A 178 16.77 -7.65 0.31
C VAL A 178 15.76 -7.72 -0.84
N PRO A 179 15.74 -6.82 -1.84
CA PRO A 179 14.82 -6.89 -2.97
C PRO A 179 15.18 -8.00 -3.97
N ILE A 180 16.41 -8.51 -3.98
CA ILE A 180 16.82 -9.59 -4.89
C ILE A 180 16.44 -10.95 -4.30
N ALA A 181 16.52 -11.09 -2.96
CA ALA A 181 16.07 -12.27 -2.24
C ALA A 181 14.57 -12.25 -1.87
N GLY A 182 13.98 -11.05 -1.80
CA GLY A 182 12.60 -10.79 -1.37
C GLY A 182 11.69 -10.18 -2.43
N ALA A 183 12.19 -9.81 -3.62
CA ALA A 183 11.33 -9.82 -4.79
C ALA A 183 10.96 -11.27 -4.94
N ASP A 184 9.73 -11.57 -4.55
CA ASP A 184 9.19 -12.88 -4.71
C ASP A 184 9.55 -13.37 -6.11
N SER A 185 9.90 -14.62 -6.17
CA SER A 185 9.60 -15.49 -7.28
C SER A 185 8.21 -15.24 -7.91
N GLU A 186 7.27 -14.47 -7.36
CA GLU A 186 5.92 -14.33 -7.91
C GLU A 186 5.82 -13.69 -9.32
N PRO A 187 6.47 -12.56 -9.67
CA PRO A 187 6.38 -12.00 -11.03
C PRO A 187 7.17 -12.84 -12.04
N LEU A 188 8.27 -13.46 -11.59
CA LEU A 188 9.06 -14.41 -12.38
C LEU A 188 8.24 -15.69 -12.68
N PHE A 189 7.33 -16.10 -11.79
CA PHE A 189 6.69 -17.43 -11.83
C PHE A 189 5.27 -17.41 -12.41
N ARG A 190 4.86 -16.35 -13.13
CA ARG A 190 3.62 -16.33 -13.93
C ARG A 190 3.68 -17.23 -15.18
N VAL A 191 4.27 -18.42 -15.05
CA VAL A 191 4.18 -19.48 -16.04
C VAL A 191 2.93 -20.29 -15.71
N ASP A 192 1.77 -19.85 -16.22
CA ASP A 192 0.49 -20.57 -16.21
C ASP A 192 -0.25 -20.70 -14.85
N ARG A 193 -1.52 -20.27 -14.87
CA ARG A 193 -2.51 -20.36 -13.77
C ARG A 193 -2.75 -21.82 -13.36
N ALA A 194 -2.61 -22.78 -14.30
CA ALA A 194 -2.76 -24.20 -14.02
C ALA A 194 -1.52 -24.84 -13.33
N SER A 195 -0.30 -24.40 -13.68
CA SER A 195 0.92 -24.91 -13.04
C SER A 195 1.07 -24.42 -11.58
N THR A 196 0.54 -23.23 -11.30
CA THR A 196 0.46 -22.66 -9.94
C THR A 196 -0.52 -23.44 -9.07
N HIS A 197 -1.66 -23.85 -9.64
CA HIS A 197 -2.67 -24.69 -9.00
C HIS A 197 -2.09 -26.08 -8.60
N GLU A 198 -1.28 -26.68 -9.46
CA GLU A 198 -0.67 -28.00 -9.21
C GLU A 198 0.48 -27.97 -8.19
N ARG A 199 1.19 -26.84 -8.07
CA ARG A 199 2.27 -26.63 -7.09
C ARG A 199 1.76 -26.34 -5.67
N LEU A 200 0.63 -25.65 -5.56
CA LEU A 200 -0.02 -25.36 -4.28
C LEU A 200 -0.56 -26.62 -3.59
N LEU A 201 -0.98 -27.63 -4.37
CA LEU A 201 -1.42 -28.92 -3.83
C LEU A 201 -0.26 -29.82 -3.34
N ASN A 202 0.97 -29.58 -3.81
CA ASN A 202 2.14 -30.43 -3.52
C ASN A 202 3.12 -29.86 -2.47
N LYS A 203 2.71 -28.90 -1.63
CA LYS A 203 3.46 -28.43 -0.45
C LYS A 203 4.93 -28.06 -0.75
N VAL A 204 5.16 -27.16 -1.71
CA VAL A 204 6.41 -26.39 -1.68
C VAL A 204 6.20 -25.25 -0.68
N GLU A 205 6.40 -25.56 0.60
CA GLU A 205 6.56 -24.54 1.62
C GLU A 205 7.85 -23.77 1.28
N PHE A 206 7.71 -22.50 0.89
CA PHE A 206 8.87 -21.60 0.94
C PHE A 206 9.28 -21.46 2.42
N PRO A 207 10.57 -21.62 2.76
CA PRO A 207 11.02 -21.53 4.14
C PRO A 207 10.57 -20.22 4.78
N SER A 208 9.93 -20.34 5.94
CA SER A 208 9.31 -19.29 6.75
C SER A 208 10.31 -18.36 7.47
N SER A 209 11.45 -18.02 6.84
CA SER A 209 12.45 -17.10 7.42
C SER A 209 12.17 -15.61 7.15
N TYR A 210 11.21 -15.26 6.29
CA TYR A 210 10.99 -13.89 5.77
C TYR A 210 10.15 -12.95 6.67
N HIS A 211 9.78 -13.44 7.86
CA HIS A 211 8.77 -12.79 8.69
C HIS A 211 9.24 -11.52 9.40
N SER A 212 10.55 -11.34 9.60
CA SER A 212 11.13 -10.13 10.21
C SER A 212 12.57 -9.94 9.73
N ASP A 213 12.79 -9.04 8.77
CA ASP A 213 14.13 -8.66 8.33
C ASP A 213 14.62 -7.45 9.14
N PRO A 214 15.68 -7.59 9.98
CA PRO A 214 16.17 -6.50 10.82
C PRO A 214 16.64 -5.27 10.04
N ILE A 215 17.07 -5.44 8.79
CA ILE A 215 17.52 -4.33 7.95
C ILE A 215 16.31 -3.58 7.42
N VAL A 216 15.29 -4.28 6.93
CA VAL A 216 14.03 -3.65 6.48
C VAL A 216 13.35 -2.91 7.63
N SER A 217 13.29 -3.52 8.81
CA SER A 217 12.72 -2.87 10.00
C SER A 217 13.46 -1.58 10.36
N GLN A 218 14.79 -1.53 10.21
CA GLN A 218 15.60 -0.33 10.42
C GLN A 218 15.38 0.74 9.33
N LEU A 219 15.20 0.33 8.08
CA LEU A 219 14.92 1.25 6.97
C LEU A 219 13.53 1.85 7.06
N LEU A 220 12.52 1.06 7.46
CA LEU A 220 11.20 1.56 7.78
C LEU A 220 11.27 2.61 8.89
N ALA A 221 12.02 2.34 9.96
CA ALA A 221 12.23 3.33 11.02
C ALA A 221 12.86 4.62 10.50
N ARG A 222 13.87 4.52 9.61
CA ARG A 222 14.50 5.69 8.96
C ARG A 222 13.54 6.45 8.05
N ALA A 223 12.63 5.75 7.38
CA ALA A 223 11.56 6.34 6.57
C ALA A 223 10.45 7.01 7.41
N GLY A 224 10.53 6.96 8.74
CA GLY A 224 9.59 7.62 9.66
C GLY A 224 8.48 6.71 10.19
N TYR A 225 8.58 5.39 10.03
CA TYR A 225 7.65 4.45 10.65
C TYR A 225 8.01 4.29 12.14
N CYS A 226 7.01 4.36 13.01
CA CYS A 226 7.21 4.14 14.45
C CYS A 226 7.29 2.63 14.80
N PRO A 227 7.80 2.26 15.99
CA PRO A 227 7.95 0.85 16.38
C PRO A 227 6.70 0.00 16.21
N TYR A 228 5.52 0.54 16.52
CA TYR A 228 4.23 -0.15 16.30
C TYR A 228 3.98 -0.44 14.82
N GLN A 229 4.26 0.53 13.94
CA GLN A 229 3.99 0.40 12.52
C GLN A 229 4.95 -0.58 11.85
N VAL A 230 6.21 -0.62 12.30
CA VAL A 230 7.19 -1.64 11.91
C VAL A 230 6.71 -3.02 12.35
N GLU A 231 6.39 -3.20 13.64
CA GLU A 231 5.88 -4.46 14.17
C GLU A 231 4.58 -4.91 13.48
N THR A 232 3.70 -3.97 13.16
CA THR A 232 2.44 -4.27 12.47
C THR A 232 2.69 -4.67 11.02
N CYS A 233 3.64 -4.04 10.31
CA CYS A 233 4.13 -4.51 9.02
C CYS A 233 4.73 -5.92 9.12
N ASP A 234 5.38 -6.26 10.22
CA ASP A 234 5.95 -7.60 10.40
C ASP A 234 4.81 -8.61 10.66
N ARG A 235 3.85 -8.25 11.52
CA ARG A 235 2.74 -9.11 11.95
C ARG A 235 1.63 -9.34 10.93
N GLU A 236 1.17 -8.30 10.24
CA GLU A 236 0.11 -8.39 9.21
C GLU A 236 0.52 -9.37 8.10
N TYR A 237 1.83 -9.49 7.87
CA TYR A 237 2.44 -10.27 6.80
C TYR A 237 3.02 -11.61 7.24
N LEU A 238 2.95 -11.94 8.53
CA LEU A 238 3.20 -13.30 9.05
C LEU A 238 2.34 -14.37 8.35
N SER A 239 1.26 -13.96 7.66
CA SER A 239 0.41 -14.85 6.86
C SER A 239 0.62 -14.78 5.35
N GLN A 240 1.44 -13.86 4.82
CA GLN A 240 1.49 -13.54 3.38
C GLN A 240 2.89 -13.38 2.75
N GLY A 241 3.98 -13.33 3.51
CA GLY A 241 5.35 -13.57 2.98
C GLY A 241 6.00 -12.49 2.09
N ASP A 242 5.35 -11.38 1.75
CA ASP A 242 5.87 -10.40 0.76
C ASP A 242 6.92 -9.42 1.34
N LEU A 243 8.21 -9.79 1.25
CA LEU A 243 9.35 -8.93 1.63
C LEU A 243 9.56 -7.77 0.65
N GLY A 244 9.14 -7.91 -0.61
CA GLY A 244 9.24 -6.88 -1.65
C GLY A 244 8.37 -5.66 -1.37
N LEU A 245 7.16 -5.85 -0.89
CA LEU A 245 6.26 -4.77 -0.48
C LEU A 245 6.74 -4.08 0.80
N ARG A 246 7.29 -4.83 1.77
CA ARG A 246 7.93 -4.24 2.96
C ARG A 246 9.12 -3.37 2.58
N TRP A 247 9.94 -3.84 1.65
CA TRP A 247 11.01 -3.06 1.08
C TRP A 247 10.48 -1.80 0.38
N TYR A 248 9.42 -1.93 -0.43
CA TYR A 248 8.82 -0.79 -1.12
C TYR A 248 8.36 0.30 -0.14
N PHE A 249 7.80 -0.09 1.01
CA PHE A 249 7.42 0.87 2.07
C PHE A 249 8.59 1.70 2.61
N THR A 250 9.83 1.22 2.50
CA THR A 250 11.01 2.00 2.93
C THR A 250 11.24 3.23 2.06
N PHE A 251 10.74 3.26 0.81
CA PHE A 251 10.80 4.43 -0.06
C PHE A 251 9.70 5.45 0.21
N LEU A 252 8.67 5.08 0.97
CA LEU A 252 7.58 5.98 1.33
C LEU A 252 8.04 6.82 2.53
N ASP A 253 8.55 8.03 2.27
CA ASP A 253 8.92 8.96 3.33
C ASP A 253 7.68 9.42 4.12
N ARG A 254 7.67 9.11 5.41
CA ARG A 254 6.60 9.42 6.36
C ARG A 254 7.00 10.45 7.41
N ARG A 255 8.22 11.00 7.36
CA ARG A 255 8.71 11.95 8.37
C ARG A 255 7.92 13.27 8.40
N GLY A 256 7.23 13.59 7.29
CA GLY A 256 6.33 14.74 7.19
C GLY A 256 4.92 14.51 7.74
N ILE A 257 4.58 13.28 8.16
CA ILE A 257 3.25 12.95 8.68
C ILE A 257 3.10 13.50 10.10
N PRO A 258 2.05 14.29 10.40
CA PRO A 258 1.82 14.83 11.74
C PRO A 258 1.62 13.75 12.82
N GLY A 259 2.20 13.97 13.99
CA GLY A 259 2.04 13.14 15.18
C GLY A 259 3.35 12.93 15.94
N ASP A 260 3.31 12.93 17.28
CA ASP A 260 4.49 12.58 18.09
C ASP A 260 4.57 11.06 18.28
N HIS A 261 5.45 10.44 17.49
CA HIS A 261 5.69 9.00 17.55
C HIS A 261 6.86 8.60 18.48
N SER A 262 7.45 9.54 19.22
CA SER A 262 8.64 9.29 20.07
C SER A 262 8.38 8.29 21.21
N LYS A 263 7.13 8.16 21.64
CA LYS A 263 6.70 7.27 22.75
C LYS A 263 6.00 5.99 22.29
N CYS A 264 5.98 5.72 20.99
CA CYS A 264 5.38 4.50 20.45
C CYS A 264 6.15 3.25 20.91
N THR A 265 5.42 2.15 21.14
CA THR A 265 5.98 0.82 21.42
C THR A 265 5.59 -0.14 20.30
N THR A 266 6.13 -1.36 20.28
CA THR A 266 5.74 -2.41 19.30
C THR A 266 4.26 -2.80 19.42
N GLU A 267 3.66 -2.62 20.59
CA GLU A 267 2.25 -2.96 20.86
C GLU A 267 1.28 -1.79 20.63
N LYS A 268 1.79 -0.55 20.60
CA LYS A 268 0.94 0.64 20.61
C LYS A 268 1.55 1.84 19.91
N CYS A 269 0.83 2.35 18.91
CA CYS A 269 1.10 3.68 18.33
C CYS A 269 0.52 4.77 19.24
N VAL A 270 1.37 5.58 19.87
CA VAL A 270 0.97 6.74 20.67
C VAL A 270 0.69 7.96 19.79
N GLY A 271 1.43 8.15 18.69
CA GLY A 271 1.29 9.32 17.82
C GLY A 271 -0.09 9.46 17.15
N TYR A 272 -0.82 8.35 16.99
CA TYR A 272 -2.20 8.35 16.49
C TYR A 272 -3.26 8.31 17.60
N GLN A 273 -2.84 8.25 18.86
CA GLN A 273 -3.77 8.36 19.98
C GLN A 273 -3.96 9.82 20.38
N MET A 274 -5.22 10.16 20.56
CA MET A 274 -5.63 11.48 20.98
C MET A 274 -5.77 11.49 22.50
N ASP A 275 -5.04 12.39 23.17
CA ASP A 275 -5.23 12.71 24.58
C ASP A 275 -6.06 13.99 24.67
N GLU A 276 -7.34 13.83 25.04
CA GLU A 276 -8.30 14.94 25.13
C GLU A 276 -7.83 16.07 26.04
N SER A 277 -7.01 15.78 27.05
CA SER A 277 -6.55 16.77 28.02
C SER A 277 -5.50 17.73 27.45
N THR A 278 -4.66 17.24 26.53
CA THR A 278 -3.56 18.00 25.91
C THR A 278 -3.85 18.39 24.46
N TYR A 279 -5.00 17.95 23.92
CA TYR A 279 -5.38 18.21 22.54
C TYR A 279 -5.69 19.69 22.26
N GLU A 280 -5.15 20.18 21.14
CA GLU A 280 -5.42 21.51 20.61
C GLU A 280 -5.96 21.41 19.17
N THR A 281 -7.13 22.00 18.96
CA THR A 281 -7.73 22.20 17.63
C THR A 281 -6.86 23.18 16.84
N LYS A 282 -6.50 22.81 15.61
CA LYS A 282 -5.57 23.57 14.77
C LYS A 282 -6.27 24.30 13.65
N HIS A 283 -5.70 25.44 13.28
CA HIS A 283 -6.02 26.12 12.03
C HIS A 283 -5.58 25.26 10.83
N LEU A 284 -6.11 25.59 9.65
CA LEU A 284 -5.76 24.90 8.42
C LEU A 284 -4.30 25.17 8.04
N PHE A 285 -3.85 26.40 8.28
CA PHE A 285 -2.50 26.86 7.98
C PHE A 285 -1.70 26.95 9.28
N ASP A 286 -0.59 26.22 9.36
CA ASP A 286 0.28 26.19 10.55
C ASP A 286 1.09 27.49 10.75
N ARG A 287 1.11 28.40 9.77
CA ARG A 287 1.74 29.72 9.88
C ARG A 287 0.70 30.81 9.65
N ASP A 288 0.62 31.75 10.59
CA ASP A 288 -0.02 33.06 10.46
C ASP A 288 -1.55 33.10 10.29
N CYS A 289 -2.28 32.07 10.74
CA CYS A 289 -3.74 32.12 10.78
C CYS A 289 -4.24 32.29 12.22
N ASP A 290 -4.87 33.43 12.51
CA ASP A 290 -5.48 33.80 13.79
C ASP A 290 -7.00 33.99 13.67
N CYS A 291 -7.62 33.40 12.65
CA CYS A 291 -9.04 33.56 12.38
C CYS A 291 -9.92 33.09 13.55
N GLU A 292 -11.09 33.71 13.71
CA GLU A 292 -12.03 33.36 14.77
C GLU A 292 -12.45 31.88 14.77
N PHE A 293 -12.70 31.35 15.97
CA PHE A 293 -13.41 30.09 16.16
C PHE A 293 -14.91 30.35 16.09
N ILE A 294 -15.61 29.52 15.31
CA ILE A 294 -17.07 29.60 15.22
C ILE A 294 -17.64 28.45 16.02
N SER A 295 -18.27 28.78 17.15
CA SER A 295 -18.90 27.81 18.05
C SER A 295 -20.38 27.66 17.72
N LEU A 296 -20.86 26.41 17.65
CA LEU A 296 -22.29 26.10 17.54
C LEU A 296 -22.94 25.86 18.91
N SER A 297 -22.11 25.83 19.96
CA SER A 297 -22.54 25.70 21.35
C SER A 297 -22.73 27.04 22.05
N HIS A 298 -22.02 28.08 21.61
CA HIS A 298 -21.97 29.42 22.22
C HIS A 298 -22.14 30.52 21.16
N GLY A 299 -22.52 31.74 21.58
CA GLY A 299 -22.67 32.89 20.67
C GLY A 299 -24.03 32.99 19.96
N PHE A 300 -24.90 31.99 20.13
CA PHE A 300 -26.31 32.01 19.71
C PHE A 300 -27.23 32.00 20.93
N GLU A 301 -28.49 32.42 20.77
CA GLU A 301 -29.50 32.38 21.84
C GLU A 301 -29.74 30.95 22.38
N VAL A 302 -29.48 29.93 21.56
CA VAL A 302 -29.59 28.52 21.90
C VAL A 302 -28.38 27.74 21.39
N ASN A 303 -27.99 26.68 22.11
CA ASN A 303 -27.03 25.70 21.59
C ASN A 303 -27.69 24.96 20.42
N LEU A 304 -27.27 25.27 19.19
CA LEU A 304 -27.96 24.83 17.98
C LEU A 304 -27.89 23.32 17.80
N VAL A 305 -26.71 22.74 18.03
CA VAL A 305 -26.44 21.29 17.91
C VAL A 305 -27.28 20.53 18.94
N LEU A 306 -27.21 20.93 20.20
CA LEU A 306 -27.96 20.29 21.28
C LEU A 306 -29.47 20.40 21.07
N SER A 307 -29.95 21.54 20.57
CA SER A 307 -31.37 21.74 20.27
C SER A 307 -31.86 20.79 19.17
N CYS A 308 -31.05 20.59 18.11
CA CYS A 308 -31.36 19.66 17.02
C CYS A 308 -31.42 18.23 17.52
N VAL A 309 -30.38 17.81 18.24
CA VAL A 309 -30.26 16.42 18.75
C VAL A 309 -31.38 16.08 19.73
N ARG A 310 -31.80 17.02 20.59
CA ARG A 310 -32.91 16.81 21.53
C ARG A 310 -34.27 16.68 20.84
N ARG A 311 -34.45 17.27 19.65
CA ARG A 311 -35.62 17.06 18.80
C ARG A 311 -35.58 15.74 18.02
N GLY A 312 -34.49 14.97 18.13
CA GLY A 312 -34.29 13.73 17.41
C GLY A 312 -33.60 13.89 16.04
N GLY A 313 -33.33 15.12 15.62
CA GLY A 313 -32.70 15.42 14.33
C GLY A 313 -31.20 15.19 14.31
N THR A 314 -30.61 15.23 13.12
CA THR A 314 -29.16 15.21 12.91
C THR A 314 -28.73 16.51 12.21
N PRO A 315 -27.76 17.27 12.74
CA PRO A 315 -27.34 18.53 12.14
C PRO A 315 -26.59 18.32 10.82
N LEU A 316 -26.98 19.03 9.77
CA LEU A 316 -26.24 19.20 8.52
C LEU A 316 -25.89 20.67 8.35
N ILE A 317 -24.63 20.96 7.99
CA ILE A 317 -24.09 22.31 7.98
C ILE A 317 -23.97 22.81 6.54
N ARG A 318 -24.29 24.09 6.33
CA ARG A 318 -23.97 24.80 5.10
C ARG A 318 -23.46 26.20 5.41
N ILE A 319 -22.38 26.60 4.75
CA ILE A 319 -21.69 27.86 5.00
C ILE A 319 -21.65 28.67 3.71
N ASP A 320 -22.39 29.78 3.70
CA ASP A 320 -22.40 30.76 2.61
C ASP A 320 -22.05 32.10 3.24
N TRP A 321 -20.77 32.36 3.50
CA TRP A 321 -20.34 33.52 4.28
C TRP A 321 -21.01 34.84 3.82
N PRO A 322 -21.55 35.65 4.75
CA PRO A 322 -21.43 35.56 6.21
C PRO A 322 -22.43 34.60 6.90
N PHE A 323 -23.26 33.87 6.14
CA PHE A 323 -24.32 33.02 6.66
C PHE A 323 -23.81 31.62 7.03
N PHE A 324 -24.21 31.15 8.20
CA PHE A 324 -24.01 29.79 8.66
C PHE A 324 -25.39 29.16 8.91
N ARG A 325 -25.68 28.04 8.25
CA ARG A 325 -27.00 27.39 8.29
C ARG A 325 -26.87 25.96 8.79
N ILE A 326 -27.86 25.55 9.59
CA ILE A 326 -28.01 24.18 10.05
C ILE A 326 -29.36 23.67 9.58
N PHE A 327 -29.35 22.59 8.82
CA PHE A 327 -30.52 21.80 8.48
C PHE A 327 -30.63 20.62 9.44
N GLN A 328 -31.83 20.32 9.92
CA GLN A 328 -32.09 19.26 10.88
C GLN A 328 -32.69 18.04 10.19
N MET A 329 -31.82 17.15 9.74
CA MET A 329 -32.24 15.92 9.08
C MET A 329 -33.15 15.09 10.00
N GLY A 330 -34.32 14.73 9.49
CA GLY A 330 -35.34 13.95 10.21
C GLY A 330 -36.28 14.76 11.11
N VAL A 331 -36.15 16.09 11.12
CA VAL A 331 -37.03 17.00 11.89
C VAL A 331 -37.63 18.07 10.98
N ASP A 332 -36.82 18.70 10.13
CA ASP A 332 -37.31 19.73 9.22
C ASP A 332 -38.22 19.11 8.14
N ASP A 333 -39.30 19.81 7.77
CA ASP A 333 -40.25 19.35 6.76
C ASP A 333 -39.61 19.30 5.36
N GLY A 334 -39.79 18.19 4.65
CA GLY A 334 -39.33 18.00 3.27
C GLY A 334 -38.23 16.94 3.10
N PRO A 335 -37.75 16.74 1.87
CA PRO A 335 -36.66 15.80 1.61
C PRO A 335 -35.35 16.31 2.21
N THR A 336 -34.54 15.40 2.76
CA THR A 336 -33.17 15.71 3.19
C THR A 336 -32.37 16.26 1.99
N PRO A 337 -31.72 17.43 2.11
CA PRO A 337 -30.90 17.97 1.05
C PRO A 337 -29.67 17.08 0.81
N PRO A 338 -29.06 17.11 -0.38
CA PRO A 338 -27.82 16.40 -0.62
C PRO A 338 -26.73 16.87 0.33
N TYR A 339 -25.98 15.92 0.87
CA TYR A 339 -24.88 16.21 1.79
C TYR A 339 -23.72 15.24 1.63
N VAL A 340 -22.55 15.74 2.04
CA VAL A 340 -21.30 14.97 2.14
C VAL A 340 -21.01 14.73 3.61
N ALA A 341 -20.55 13.54 3.97
CA ALA A 341 -20.00 13.30 5.30
C ALA A 341 -18.47 13.42 5.26
N ILE A 342 -17.92 14.31 6.08
CA ILE A 342 -16.47 14.49 6.18
C ILE A 342 -15.93 13.50 7.20
N SER A 343 -15.07 12.59 6.75
CA SER A 343 -14.20 11.80 7.60
C SER A 343 -12.84 12.48 7.72
N HIS A 344 -12.38 12.71 8.94
CA HIS A 344 -11.13 13.39 9.20
C HIS A 344 -10.41 12.76 10.38
N VAL A 345 -9.08 12.94 10.46
CA VAL A 345 -8.24 12.39 11.53
C VAL A 345 -8.13 13.40 12.68
N TRP A 346 -8.66 13.05 13.86
CA TRP A 346 -8.65 13.95 15.02
C TRP A 346 -7.24 14.35 15.42
N SER A 347 -6.28 13.42 15.49
CA SER A 347 -4.88 13.70 15.87
C SER A 347 -4.18 14.71 14.95
N GLU A 348 -4.76 15.05 13.80
CA GLU A 348 -4.23 16.02 12.85
C GLU A 348 -4.73 17.46 13.09
N GLY A 349 -5.61 17.68 14.07
CA GLY A 349 -6.02 19.01 14.55
C GLY A 349 -7.45 19.44 14.17
N MET A 350 -8.26 18.56 13.58
CA MET A 350 -9.65 18.86 13.16
C MET A 350 -10.74 18.39 14.15
N GLY A 351 -10.34 17.82 15.28
CA GLY A 351 -11.21 17.54 16.42
C GLY A 351 -11.37 18.75 17.34
N ASN A 352 -12.29 18.67 18.30
CA ASN A 352 -12.41 19.64 19.40
C ASN A 352 -13.13 18.97 20.59
N PRO A 353 -12.40 18.57 21.66
CA PRO A 353 -13.00 17.89 22.81
C PRO A 353 -13.70 18.86 23.78
N ARG A 354 -13.56 20.17 23.58
CA ARG A 354 -14.05 21.19 24.53
C ARG A 354 -15.38 21.79 24.12
N GLU A 355 -15.62 21.92 22.82
CA GLU A 355 -16.88 22.45 22.28
C GLU A 355 -17.10 22.06 20.82
N ASN A 356 -18.33 22.23 20.33
CA ASN A 356 -18.68 22.09 18.91
C ASN A 356 -18.26 23.34 18.13
N ALA A 357 -16.95 23.55 17.98
CA ALA A 357 -16.37 24.70 17.28
C ALA A 357 -15.15 24.33 16.43
N LEU A 358 -14.97 25.04 15.32
CA LEU A 358 -13.78 24.96 14.47
C LEU A 358 -13.35 26.38 14.00
N PRO A 359 -12.06 26.59 13.71
CA PRO A 359 -11.58 27.84 13.10
C PRO A 359 -12.26 28.13 11.76
N ARG A 360 -12.53 29.40 11.47
CA ARG A 360 -13.13 29.86 10.20
C ARG A 360 -12.41 29.33 8.95
N CYS A 361 -11.09 29.20 8.99
CA CYS A 361 -10.31 28.65 7.88
C CYS A 361 -10.61 27.16 7.63
N GLN A 362 -10.77 26.36 8.68
CA GLN A 362 -11.12 24.94 8.58
C GLN A 362 -12.54 24.80 8.02
N LEU A 363 -13.48 25.58 8.55
CA LEU A 363 -14.88 25.59 8.09
C LEU A 363 -15.00 25.96 6.60
N SER A 364 -14.24 26.95 6.15
CA SER A 364 -14.21 27.35 4.75
C SER A 364 -13.64 26.24 3.86
N ASN A 365 -12.59 25.55 4.33
CA ASN A 365 -12.04 24.39 3.63
C ASN A 365 -13.02 23.21 3.58
N LEU A 366 -13.74 22.92 4.67
CA LEU A 366 -14.76 21.86 4.70
C LEU A 366 -15.88 22.12 3.70
N GLN A 367 -16.41 23.35 3.65
CA GLN A 367 -17.44 23.72 2.68
C GLN A 367 -16.92 23.65 1.24
N TYR A 368 -15.68 24.09 1.00
CA TYR A 368 -15.02 23.97 -0.30
C TYR A 368 -14.85 22.51 -0.70
N SER A 369 -14.33 21.66 0.18
CA SER A 369 -14.15 20.23 -0.07
C SER A 369 -15.48 19.53 -0.36
N ALA A 370 -16.54 19.84 0.38
CA ALA A 370 -17.88 19.31 0.14
C ALA A 370 -18.38 19.68 -1.26
N GLY A 371 -18.30 20.96 -1.64
CA GLY A 371 -18.72 21.42 -2.97
C GLY A 371 -17.90 20.83 -4.11
N GLN A 372 -16.57 20.81 -3.98
CA GLN A 372 -15.68 20.25 -5.02
C GLN A 372 -15.82 18.74 -5.18
N SER A 373 -16.17 18.01 -4.12
CA SER A 373 -16.38 16.57 -4.19
C SER A 373 -17.65 16.16 -4.95
N CYS A 374 -18.58 17.11 -5.13
CA CYS A 374 -19.87 16.95 -5.80
C CYS A 374 -20.12 18.15 -6.74
N PRO A 375 -19.34 18.31 -7.83
CA PRO A 375 -19.39 19.49 -8.69
C PRO A 375 -20.73 19.67 -9.41
N ASP A 376 -21.52 18.60 -9.54
CA ASP A 376 -22.84 18.61 -10.17
C ASP A 376 -23.97 19.07 -9.22
N LEU A 377 -23.65 19.33 -7.95
CA LEU A 377 -24.61 19.71 -6.92
C LEU A 377 -24.33 21.12 -6.41
N ASP A 378 -25.34 21.98 -6.47
CA ASP A 378 -25.31 23.29 -5.80
C ASP A 378 -25.70 23.14 -4.32
N ASN A 379 -25.19 24.06 -3.48
CA ASN A 379 -25.58 24.18 -2.07
C ASN A 379 -25.37 22.90 -1.23
N VAL A 380 -24.27 22.19 -1.49
CA VAL A 380 -23.92 20.93 -0.79
C VAL A 380 -23.76 21.18 0.71
N HIS A 381 -24.57 20.47 1.50
CA HIS A 381 -24.41 20.46 2.95
C HIS A 381 -23.29 19.49 3.34
N PHE A 382 -22.73 19.64 4.52
CA PHE A 382 -21.80 18.65 5.06
C PHE A 382 -22.10 18.27 6.50
N TRP A 383 -21.73 17.06 6.85
CA TRP A 383 -21.72 16.54 8.21
C TRP A 383 -20.28 16.29 8.65
N ILE A 384 -19.93 16.67 9.88
CA ILE A 384 -18.67 16.32 10.53
C ILE A 384 -18.93 16.10 12.01
N ASP A 385 -18.39 15.01 12.56
CA ASP A 385 -18.58 14.61 13.96
C ASP A 385 -18.20 15.71 14.95
N THR A 386 -17.09 16.42 14.73
CA THR A 386 -16.62 17.52 15.60
C THR A 386 -17.68 18.62 15.83
N LEU A 387 -18.49 18.94 14.82
CA LEU A 387 -19.52 19.98 14.93
C LEU A 387 -20.91 19.42 15.21
N CYS A 388 -21.21 18.22 14.73
CA CYS A 388 -22.57 17.67 14.75
C CYS A 388 -22.84 16.74 15.94
N ILE A 389 -21.82 16.27 16.66
CA ILE A 389 -21.98 15.43 17.86
C ILE A 389 -21.79 16.28 19.13
N PRO A 390 -22.80 16.41 20.01
CA PRO A 390 -22.73 17.26 21.20
C PRO A 390 -21.52 16.97 22.12
N VAL A 391 -20.77 18.02 22.47
CA VAL A 391 -19.70 17.97 23.47
C VAL A 391 -20.25 18.29 24.86
N GLY A 392 -19.79 17.57 25.90
CA GLY A 392 -20.23 17.78 27.29
C GLY A 392 -21.63 17.22 27.62
N HIS A 393 -22.26 16.49 26.69
CA HIS A 393 -23.61 15.94 26.84
C HIS A 393 -23.65 14.43 26.49
N GLU A 394 -23.26 13.58 27.45
CA GLU A 394 -23.01 12.14 27.22
C GLU A 394 -24.19 11.34 26.64
N GLU A 395 -25.41 11.59 27.11
CA GLU A 395 -26.59 10.83 26.65
C GLU A 395 -26.96 11.21 25.21
N GLU A 396 -26.94 12.50 24.89
CA GLU A 396 -27.09 13.01 23.53
C GLU A 396 -25.97 12.48 22.61
N ARG A 397 -24.72 12.55 23.07
CA ARG A 397 -23.54 12.07 22.35
C ARG A 397 -23.67 10.59 21.98
N LYS A 398 -24.05 9.74 22.93
CA LYS A 398 -24.31 8.31 22.69
C LYS A 398 -25.43 8.09 21.66
N ARG A 399 -26.48 8.91 21.66
CA ARG A 399 -27.56 8.82 20.67
C ARG A 399 -27.06 9.17 19.26
N GLU A 400 -26.28 10.23 19.11
CA GLU A 400 -25.75 10.63 17.80
C GLU A 400 -24.70 9.65 17.26
N ILE A 401 -23.83 9.11 18.12
CA ILE A 401 -22.87 8.07 17.70
C ILE A 401 -23.59 6.84 17.12
N LYS A 402 -24.75 6.45 17.67
CA LYS A 402 -25.55 5.34 17.14
C LYS A 402 -26.12 5.61 15.75
N LYS A 403 -26.22 6.87 15.31
CA LYS A 403 -26.70 7.27 13.98
C LYS A 403 -25.60 7.32 12.91
N MET A 404 -24.33 7.27 13.29
CA MET A 404 -23.20 7.45 12.35
C MET A 404 -23.28 6.51 11.14
N ALA A 405 -23.64 5.24 11.34
CA ALA A 405 -23.83 4.29 10.25
C ALA A 405 -24.86 4.77 9.20
N SER A 406 -26.02 5.28 9.65
CA SER A 406 -27.04 5.82 8.75
C SER A 406 -26.64 7.15 8.10
N ILE A 407 -25.82 7.95 8.77
CA ILE A 407 -25.31 9.22 8.24
C ILE A 407 -24.33 8.94 7.09
N TYR A 408 -23.36 8.03 7.28
CA TYR A 408 -22.44 7.66 6.21
C TYR A 408 -23.14 6.98 5.03
N SER A 409 -24.15 6.15 5.30
CA SER A 409 -24.93 5.48 4.26
C SER A 409 -25.86 6.43 3.48
N GLY A 410 -26.38 7.47 4.15
CA GLY A 410 -27.28 8.45 3.54
C GLY A 410 -26.57 9.51 2.70
N ALA A 411 -25.29 9.80 3.00
CA ALA A 411 -24.51 10.80 2.30
C ALA A 411 -24.36 10.49 0.79
N GLU A 412 -24.25 11.53 -0.02
CA GLU A 412 -23.90 11.39 -1.45
C GLU A 412 -22.48 10.86 -1.61
N LYS A 413 -21.59 11.31 -0.71
CA LYS A 413 -20.18 10.92 -0.68
C LYS A 413 -19.65 11.02 0.75
N VAL A 414 -18.72 10.15 1.10
CA VAL A 414 -17.86 10.35 2.26
C VAL A 414 -16.53 10.90 1.75
N VAL A 415 -16.10 12.04 2.28
CA VAL A 415 -14.84 12.69 1.91
C VAL A 415 -13.85 12.51 3.04
N VAL A 416 -12.74 11.84 2.74
CA VAL A 416 -11.64 11.59 3.66
C VAL A 416 -10.60 12.70 3.54
N LEU A 417 -10.35 13.38 4.66
CA LEU A 417 -9.31 14.38 4.84
C LEU A 417 -8.25 13.81 5.78
N ASP A 418 -7.10 13.46 5.20
CA ASP A 418 -5.93 12.91 5.88
C ASP A 418 -4.70 13.70 5.40
N LYS A 419 -3.98 14.33 6.33
CA LYS A 419 -2.85 15.21 5.99
C LYS A 419 -1.74 14.48 5.25
N SER A 420 -1.53 13.19 5.51
CA SER A 420 -0.51 12.40 4.78
C SER A 420 -0.87 12.24 3.30
N LEU A 421 -2.16 12.10 2.99
CA LEU A 421 -2.65 12.00 1.61
C LEU A 421 -2.69 13.36 0.92
N MET A 422 -3.08 14.41 1.65
CA MET A 422 -3.11 15.79 1.13
C MET A 422 -1.72 16.36 0.79
N GLN A 423 -0.65 15.70 1.22
CA GLN A 423 0.74 16.01 0.82
C GLN A 423 1.22 15.22 -0.40
N THR A 424 0.42 14.26 -0.89
CA THR A 424 0.76 13.40 -2.03
C THR A 424 0.07 13.89 -3.30
N MET A 425 0.78 13.93 -4.43
CA MET A 425 0.18 14.25 -5.73
C MET A 425 -0.59 13.06 -6.29
N SER A 426 -1.75 13.30 -6.92
CA SER A 426 -2.58 12.23 -7.48
C SER A 426 -2.09 11.65 -8.81
N ASN A 427 -1.05 12.23 -9.42
CA ASN A 427 -0.42 11.71 -10.64
C ASN A 427 0.56 10.55 -10.36
N THR A 428 0.73 10.19 -9.09
CA THR A 428 1.36 8.95 -8.64
C THR A 428 0.60 7.72 -9.18
N GLN A 429 1.32 6.61 -9.44
CA GLN A 429 0.72 5.36 -9.92
C GLN A 429 -0.40 4.87 -8.99
N ARG A 430 -1.47 4.29 -9.57
CA ARG A 430 -2.65 3.82 -8.84
C ARG A 430 -2.31 2.91 -7.65
N ASP A 431 -1.38 1.96 -7.82
CA ASP A 431 -1.02 1.02 -6.77
C ASP A 431 -0.34 1.72 -5.57
N GLU A 432 0.53 2.70 -5.83
CA GLU A 432 1.13 3.51 -4.77
C GLU A 432 0.07 4.36 -4.05
N LEU A 433 -0.90 4.94 -4.78
CA LEU A 433 -2.01 5.67 -4.14
C LEU A 433 -2.81 4.78 -3.18
N LEU A 434 -3.12 3.55 -3.60
CA LEU A 434 -3.82 2.57 -2.75
C LEU A 434 -2.98 2.18 -1.53
N ILE A 435 -1.67 1.98 -1.70
CA ILE A 435 -0.75 1.73 -0.59
C ILE A 435 -0.71 2.91 0.39
N ARG A 436 -0.66 4.15 -0.11
CA ARG A 436 -0.68 5.35 0.75
C ARG A 436 -1.99 5.49 1.50
N ILE A 437 -3.13 5.23 0.85
CA ILE A 437 -4.45 5.19 1.50
C ILE A 437 -4.45 4.12 2.60
N TRP A 438 -3.97 2.91 2.30
CA TRP A 438 -3.86 1.85 3.30
C TRP A 438 -2.98 2.27 4.48
N ARG A 439 -1.79 2.82 4.23
CA ARG A 439 -0.86 3.13 5.31
C ARG A 439 -1.14 4.48 5.98
N SER A 440 -2.20 5.18 5.60
CA SER A 440 -2.61 6.48 6.16
C SER A 440 -3.04 6.39 7.63
N PRO A 441 -2.89 7.46 8.42
CA PRO A 441 -3.51 7.59 9.74
C PRO A 441 -5.00 7.26 9.73
N TRP A 442 -5.76 7.69 8.71
CA TRP A 442 -7.18 7.37 8.56
C TRP A 442 -7.44 5.86 8.58
N ALA A 443 -6.70 5.08 7.80
CA ALA A 443 -6.90 3.63 7.70
C ALA A 443 -6.58 2.86 8.99
N SER A 444 -5.87 3.46 9.94
CA SER A 444 -5.56 2.84 11.25
C SER A 444 -6.70 2.92 12.27
N ARG A 445 -7.82 3.58 11.94
CA ARG A 445 -8.90 3.87 12.88
C ARG A 445 -10.06 2.87 12.77
N LEU A 446 -10.77 2.69 13.89
CA LEU A 446 -11.91 1.76 13.94
C LEU A 446 -13.09 2.24 13.07
N TRP A 447 -13.31 3.55 12.99
CA TRP A 447 -14.46 4.15 12.31
C TRP A 447 -14.37 4.10 10.78
N THR A 448 -13.16 3.92 10.26
CA THR A 448 -12.82 3.73 8.83
C THR A 448 -13.70 2.67 8.18
N LEU A 449 -14.04 1.60 8.90
CA LEU A 449 -14.91 0.56 8.37
C LEU A 449 -16.31 1.10 8.06
N GLN A 450 -16.93 1.87 8.97
CA GLN A 450 -18.25 2.45 8.71
C GLN A 450 -18.19 3.50 7.60
N GLU A 451 -17.19 4.36 7.64
CA GLU A 451 -16.97 5.45 6.69
C GLU A 451 -16.77 4.93 5.27
N GLY A 452 -15.87 3.96 5.09
CA GLY A 452 -15.58 3.39 3.78
C GLY A 452 -16.64 2.42 3.29
N ARG A 453 -17.16 1.54 4.16
CA ARG A 453 -18.02 0.43 3.75
C ARG A 453 -19.48 0.82 3.51
N LEU A 454 -20.00 1.79 4.26
CA LEU A 454 -21.41 2.19 4.19
C LEU A 454 -21.65 3.32 3.19
N SER A 455 -20.61 4.07 2.83
CA SER A 455 -20.71 5.14 1.84
C SER A 455 -21.17 4.63 0.47
N LYS A 456 -21.96 5.46 -0.24
CA LYS A 456 -22.28 5.23 -1.65
C LYS A 456 -21.05 5.43 -2.54
N SER A 457 -20.21 6.39 -2.18
CA SER A 457 -18.94 6.72 -2.80
C SER A 457 -17.99 7.27 -1.74
N LEU A 458 -16.72 6.86 -1.78
CA LEU A 458 -15.68 7.35 -0.89
C LEU A 458 -14.63 8.11 -1.70
N SER A 459 -14.25 9.29 -1.24
CA SER A 459 -13.29 10.13 -1.94
C SER A 459 -12.21 10.64 -1.00
N PHE A 460 -10.97 10.54 -1.45
CA PHE A 460 -9.79 10.98 -0.72
C PHE A 460 -9.30 12.29 -1.32
N TYR A 461 -9.01 13.28 -0.49
CA TYR A 461 -8.42 14.51 -0.97
C TYR A 461 -6.89 14.41 -0.99
N PHE A 462 -6.32 14.43 -2.19
CA PHE A 462 -4.88 14.51 -2.43
C PHE A 462 -4.45 15.97 -2.66
N ALA A 463 -3.15 16.23 -2.79
CA ALA A 463 -2.60 17.58 -2.90
C ALA A 463 -3.20 18.42 -4.05
N ASP A 464 -3.64 17.76 -5.12
CA ASP A 464 -4.11 18.38 -6.35
C ASP A 464 -5.60 18.12 -6.65
N LYS A 465 -6.13 16.94 -6.32
CA LYS A 465 -7.52 16.59 -6.62
C LYS A 465 -8.13 15.55 -5.68
N PHE A 466 -9.45 15.40 -5.82
CA PHE A 466 -10.18 14.29 -5.23
C PHE A 466 -9.94 13.00 -6.02
N TYR A 467 -9.52 11.96 -5.32
CA TYR A 467 -9.44 10.61 -5.84
C TYR A 467 -10.66 9.83 -5.36
N GLU A 468 -11.56 9.51 -6.28
CA GLU A 468 -12.80 8.80 -5.96
C GLU A 468 -12.62 7.30 -6.12
N LEU A 469 -12.97 6.57 -5.06
CA LEU A 469 -13.07 5.13 -5.07
C LEU A 469 -14.53 4.75 -4.88
N LYS A 470 -15.16 4.32 -5.97
CA LYS A 470 -16.58 3.96 -6.00
C LYS A 470 -16.89 2.70 -5.18
N HIS A 471 -15.87 1.90 -4.88
CA HIS A 471 -16.00 0.58 -4.26
C HIS A 471 -14.91 0.31 -3.20
N VAL A 472 -14.62 1.26 -2.30
CA VAL A 472 -13.50 1.13 -1.33
C VAL A 472 -13.55 -0.13 -0.48
N GLY A 473 -14.71 -0.46 0.06
CA GLY A 473 -14.86 -1.69 0.84
C GLY A 473 -14.52 -2.96 0.04
N LEU A 474 -14.64 -2.92 -1.29
CA LEU A 474 -14.40 -4.05 -2.20
C LEU A 474 -12.97 -4.04 -2.75
N GLU A 475 -12.41 -2.89 -3.13
CA GLU A 475 -11.02 -2.78 -3.61
C GLU A 475 -10.01 -2.96 -2.46
N MET A 476 -10.30 -2.45 -1.26
CA MET A 476 -9.50 -2.71 -0.07
C MET A 476 -9.67 -4.17 0.39
N GLU A 477 -10.89 -4.72 0.52
CA GLU A 477 -11.03 -6.15 0.87
C GLU A 477 -10.28 -7.05 -0.13
N MET A 478 -10.29 -6.73 -1.43
CA MET A 478 -9.58 -7.55 -2.40
C MET A 478 -8.06 -7.39 -2.37
N TYR A 479 -7.50 -6.19 -2.22
CA TYR A 479 -6.04 -6.02 -2.11
C TYR A 479 -5.48 -6.54 -0.77
N TRP A 480 -6.24 -6.40 0.31
CA TRP A 480 -5.82 -6.81 1.66
C TRP A 480 -6.01 -8.31 1.90
N HIS A 481 -6.95 -8.93 1.18
CA HIS A 481 -7.20 -10.37 1.18
C HIS A 481 -6.84 -11.03 -0.16
N LYS A 482 -6.00 -10.39 -0.99
CA LYS A 482 -5.57 -10.93 -2.29
C LYS A 482 -5.01 -12.34 -2.11
N SER A 483 -4.20 -12.53 -1.07
CA SER A 483 -3.78 -13.83 -0.54
C SER A 483 -4.96 -14.80 -0.35
N LEU A 484 -5.95 -14.51 0.48
CA LEU A 484 -7.10 -15.39 0.75
C LEU A 484 -7.93 -15.71 -0.49
N TYR A 485 -8.05 -14.77 -1.43
CA TYR A 485 -8.75 -14.98 -2.69
C TYR A 485 -7.94 -15.83 -3.69
N TYR A 486 -6.60 -15.72 -3.69
CA TYR A 486 -5.71 -16.55 -4.50
C TYR A 486 -5.35 -17.91 -3.87
N TYR A 487 -5.40 -18.04 -2.53
CA TYR A 487 -5.05 -19.26 -1.79
C TYR A 487 -6.20 -20.25 -1.64
N THR A 488 -7.42 -19.92 -2.07
CA THR A 488 -8.55 -20.84 -1.99
C THR A 488 -9.36 -20.80 -3.28
N ASP A 489 -9.61 -21.96 -3.91
CA ASP A 489 -10.36 -22.02 -5.16
C ASP A 489 -11.84 -21.63 -4.96
N ILE A 490 -12.44 -21.00 -5.97
CA ILE A 490 -13.86 -20.60 -5.96
C ILE A 490 -14.79 -21.79 -5.62
N PRO A 491 -14.57 -23.03 -6.13
CA PRO A 491 -15.30 -24.21 -5.70
C PRO A 491 -15.32 -24.47 -4.17
N THR A 492 -14.21 -24.21 -3.47
CA THR A 492 -14.06 -24.38 -2.02
C THR A 492 -14.84 -23.32 -1.26
N TRP A 493 -14.85 -22.08 -1.77
CA TRP A 493 -15.69 -21.02 -1.25
C TRP A 493 -17.19 -21.35 -1.41
N ILE A 494 -17.58 -21.89 -2.56
CA ILE A 494 -18.97 -22.35 -2.80
C ILE A 494 -19.31 -23.50 -1.86
N ASP A 495 -18.47 -24.53 -1.75
CA ASP A 495 -18.70 -25.68 -0.87
C ASP A 495 -18.83 -25.25 0.59
N ARG A 496 -17.95 -24.36 1.06
CA ARG A 496 -18.03 -23.77 2.39
C ARG A 496 -19.31 -22.95 2.57
N TYR A 497 -19.71 -22.16 1.57
CA TYR A 497 -20.97 -21.42 1.62
C TYR A 497 -22.19 -22.35 1.62
N GLU A 498 -22.21 -23.41 0.82
CA GLU A 498 -23.30 -24.38 0.77
C GLU A 498 -23.43 -25.15 2.10
N LYS A 499 -22.30 -25.49 2.74
CA LYS A 499 -22.25 -26.22 4.02
C LYS A 499 -22.59 -25.36 5.23
N SER A 500 -22.04 -24.15 5.30
CA SER A 500 -22.06 -23.32 6.52
C SER A 500 -22.81 -22.01 6.39
N ARG A 501 -23.21 -21.65 5.16
CA ARG A 501 -23.81 -20.35 4.81
C ARG A 501 -22.99 -19.17 5.33
N ASP A 502 -21.66 -19.34 5.32
CA ASP A 502 -20.70 -18.34 5.78
C ASP A 502 -20.84 -17.06 4.94
N PRO A 503 -21.28 -15.94 5.54
CA PRO A 503 -21.50 -14.69 4.81
C PRO A 503 -20.23 -14.15 4.15
N ALA A 504 -19.04 -14.47 4.68
CA ALA A 504 -17.78 -14.10 4.04
C ALA A 504 -17.63 -14.80 2.70
N CYS A 505 -18.08 -16.07 2.61
CA CYS A 505 -17.89 -16.87 1.41
C CYS A 505 -18.70 -16.37 0.22
N SER A 506 -20.00 -16.14 0.44
CA SER A 506 -20.90 -15.55 -0.56
C SER A 506 -20.44 -14.16 -1.01
N ARG A 507 -19.88 -13.38 -0.09
CA ARG A 507 -19.45 -12.01 -0.35
C ARG A 507 -18.17 -11.92 -1.21
N MET A 508 -17.21 -12.83 -1.04
CA MET A 508 -16.03 -12.87 -1.92
C MET A 508 -16.38 -13.41 -3.32
N ILE A 509 -17.35 -14.32 -3.41
CA ILE A 509 -17.88 -14.79 -4.69
C ILE A 509 -18.64 -13.66 -5.42
N GLU A 510 -19.49 -12.90 -4.72
CA GLU A 510 -20.14 -11.69 -5.26
C GLU A 510 -19.12 -10.68 -5.77
N LEU A 511 -18.05 -10.48 -5.02
CA LEU A 511 -16.98 -9.54 -5.31
C LEU A 511 -16.25 -9.92 -6.61
N GLY A 512 -15.85 -11.17 -6.74
CA GLY A 512 -15.25 -11.68 -7.97
C GLY A 512 -16.15 -11.51 -9.19
N ALA A 513 -17.45 -11.75 -9.02
CA ALA A 513 -18.44 -11.60 -10.08
C ALA A 513 -18.54 -10.15 -10.57
N LYS A 514 -18.55 -9.17 -9.65
CA LYS A 514 -18.59 -7.73 -9.98
C LYS A 514 -17.35 -7.24 -10.71
N LEU A 515 -16.23 -7.96 -10.58
CA LEU A 515 -14.95 -7.62 -11.21
C LEU A 515 -14.68 -8.41 -12.49
N GLY A 516 -15.64 -9.22 -12.94
CA GLY A 516 -15.56 -9.94 -14.20
C GLY A 516 -14.83 -11.27 -14.13
N ASP A 517 -14.56 -11.83 -12.95
CA ASP A 517 -13.97 -13.17 -12.82
C ASP A 517 -14.99 -14.24 -13.23
N PRO A 518 -14.74 -15.04 -14.30
CA PRO A 518 -15.74 -15.95 -14.86
C PRO A 518 -16.25 -17.01 -13.89
N GLU A 519 -15.37 -17.59 -13.07
CA GLU A 519 -15.73 -18.61 -12.09
C GLU A 519 -16.58 -18.02 -10.97
N SER A 520 -16.25 -16.81 -10.52
CA SER A 520 -17.04 -16.08 -9.53
C SER A 520 -18.40 -15.66 -10.05
N ILE A 521 -18.53 -15.29 -11.34
CA ILE A 521 -19.82 -14.98 -11.96
C ILE A 521 -20.74 -16.20 -11.89
N GLU A 522 -20.25 -17.36 -12.33
CA GLU A 522 -21.01 -18.61 -12.30
C GLU A 522 -21.39 -19.02 -10.86
N ALA A 523 -20.43 -18.94 -9.95
CA ALA A 523 -20.61 -19.21 -8.53
C ALA A 523 -21.65 -18.27 -7.89
N TRP A 524 -21.62 -16.99 -8.26
CA TRP A 524 -22.54 -15.97 -7.75
C TRP A 524 -23.97 -16.20 -8.24
N GLU A 525 -24.14 -16.53 -9.53
CA GLU A 525 -25.45 -16.93 -10.06
C GLU A 525 -26.00 -18.16 -9.34
N LYS A 526 -25.14 -19.12 -8.99
CA LYS A 526 -25.51 -20.32 -8.23
C LYS A 526 -25.97 -19.94 -6.82
N ILE A 527 -25.24 -19.05 -6.14
CA ILE A 527 -25.59 -18.55 -4.80
C ILE A 527 -26.93 -17.81 -4.80
N GLN A 528 -27.19 -16.96 -5.79
CA GLN A 528 -28.45 -16.22 -5.92
C GLN A 528 -29.67 -17.12 -6.13
N LYS A 529 -29.48 -18.32 -6.67
CA LYS A 529 -30.52 -19.34 -6.87
C LYS A 529 -30.76 -20.20 -5.62
N LEU A 530 -29.95 -20.09 -4.57
CA LEU A 530 -30.13 -20.82 -3.32
C LEU A 530 -31.23 -20.19 -2.46
N PRO A 531 -32.05 -20.98 -1.75
CA PRO A 531 -33.14 -20.46 -0.93
C PRO A 531 -32.62 -19.54 0.19
N SER A 532 -33.35 -18.44 0.43
CA SER A 532 -33.00 -17.42 1.43
C SER A 532 -32.85 -18.01 2.84
N LEU A 533 -31.82 -17.57 3.56
CA LEU A 533 -31.58 -17.96 4.95
C LEU A 533 -32.78 -17.62 5.85
N PRO A 534 -33.23 -18.52 6.74
CA PRO A 534 -34.14 -18.14 7.81
C PRO A 534 -33.42 -17.15 8.73
N ALA A 535 -34.06 -16.00 8.97
CA ALA A 535 -33.54 -14.99 9.89
C ALA A 535 -33.26 -15.64 11.26
N ARG A 536 -32.00 -15.61 11.72
CA ARG A 536 -31.67 -15.97 13.11
C ARG A 536 -32.40 -14.99 14.02
N LYS A 537 -33.26 -15.53 14.89
CA LYS A 537 -33.95 -14.79 15.95
C LYS A 537 -32.99 -14.26 17.00
#